data_AF-A0AAW0F8H8-F1
#
_entry.id   AF-A0AAW0F8H8-F1
#
_cell.length_a   1.000
_cell.length_b   1.000
_cell.length_c   1.000
_cell.angle_alpha   90.00
_cell.angle_beta   90.00
_cell.angle_gamma   90.00
#
_symmetry.space_group_name_H-M   'P 1'
#
loop_
_entity.id
_entity.type
_entity.pdbx_description
1 polymer ?
#
loop_
_entity_poly.entity_id
_entity_poly.type
_entity_poly.pdbx_seq_one_letter_code
_entity_poly.pdbx_strand_id
1 'polypeptide(L)'
;MFLFMIGELSAIRAAIETLTGLNALAAVIVEVVVTSIYTSIGGFRVSFITDNFQGAFVLVLVVVCIIGMATNIDIDTSKIGPSGLLKGNKLGFWLRTFASKSNKDLWIGCSIASFVTFTICFFAIKVADDILQIYLIADLVSAAIIPAVFLGLSDTLFYFLRGFDVMCGGLGALLGVFIFGTVYYGSAKEGGKLLLVWNGIYNSADWGPFGAFVIAPFGGILITFAAAAIRITFAYLLCKSTNRPFTALDRPEYIEPEQQLNVFNESYGSVDDIAKKNTNDP
;
A
#
# COMPACT_ATOMS: atom_id res chain seq x y z
N MET A 1 -4.72 -1.40 -12.71
CA MET A 1 -4.26 -2.55 -13.53
C MET A 1 -2.80 -2.45 -13.97
N PHE A 2 -2.40 -1.57 -14.89
CA PHE A 2 -1.01 -1.55 -15.41
C PHE A 2 0.10 -1.44 -14.35
N LEU A 3 -0.12 -0.62 -13.31
CA LEU A 3 0.85 -0.43 -12.24
C LEU A 3 0.90 -1.57 -11.23
N PHE A 4 -0.24 -2.21 -10.96
CA PHE A 4 -0.27 -3.46 -10.18
C PHE A 4 0.48 -4.56 -10.93
N MET A 5 0.25 -4.68 -12.24
CA MET A 5 0.98 -5.60 -13.08
C MET A 5 2.49 -5.31 -13.07
N ILE A 6 2.93 -4.05 -13.14
CA ILE A 6 4.37 -3.73 -13.00
C ILE A 6 4.90 -4.12 -11.61
N GLY A 7 4.14 -3.85 -10.55
CA GLY A 7 4.51 -4.23 -9.19
C GLY A 7 4.63 -5.74 -9.02
N GLU A 8 3.67 -6.49 -9.56
CA GLU A 8 3.64 -7.96 -9.55
C GLU A 8 4.81 -8.53 -10.36
N LEU A 9 5.04 -8.05 -11.58
CA LEU A 9 6.18 -8.48 -12.41
C LEU A 9 7.53 -8.13 -11.76
N SER A 10 7.62 -6.99 -11.07
CA SER A 10 8.81 -6.63 -10.30
C SER A 10 9.01 -7.54 -9.09
N ALA A 11 7.93 -7.94 -8.40
CA ALA A 11 7.99 -8.86 -7.28
C ALA A 11 8.40 -10.27 -7.74
N ILE A 12 7.86 -10.75 -8.86
CA ILE A 12 8.24 -12.04 -9.46
C ILE A 12 9.71 -12.02 -9.87
N ARG A 13 10.15 -10.94 -10.52
CA ARG A 13 11.56 -10.74 -10.86
C ARG A 13 12.46 -10.84 -9.63
N ALA A 14 12.13 -10.09 -8.58
CA ALA A 14 12.89 -10.08 -7.33
C ALA A 14 12.90 -11.46 -6.65
N ALA A 15 11.78 -12.17 -6.65
CA ALA A 15 11.67 -13.52 -6.08
C ALA A 15 12.57 -14.52 -6.83
N ILE A 16 12.54 -14.51 -8.17
CA ILE A 16 13.37 -15.42 -8.99
C ILE A 16 14.85 -15.07 -8.83
N GLU A 17 15.22 -13.80 -8.87
CA GLU A 17 16.61 -13.36 -8.67
C GLU A 17 17.12 -13.77 -7.27
N THR A 18 16.29 -13.65 -6.23
CA THR A 18 16.65 -14.03 -4.85
C THR A 18 16.77 -15.55 -4.69
N LEU A 19 15.88 -16.33 -5.29
CA LEU A 19 15.85 -17.79 -5.14
C LEU A 19 16.89 -18.51 -6.02
N THR A 20 17.20 -17.97 -7.19
CA THR A 20 18.05 -18.65 -8.19
C THR A 20 19.42 -17.99 -8.38
N GLY A 21 19.59 -16.73 -7.97
CA GLY A 21 20.80 -15.94 -8.21
C GLY A 21 21.02 -15.54 -9.68
N LEU A 22 20.08 -15.84 -10.57
CA LEU A 22 20.15 -15.54 -12.02
C LEU A 22 19.29 -14.32 -12.37
N ASN A 23 19.68 -13.60 -13.43
CA ASN A 23 18.90 -12.49 -13.96
C ASN A 23 17.55 -13.00 -14.50
N ALA A 24 16.46 -12.62 -13.82
CA ALA A 24 15.12 -13.15 -14.08
C ALA A 24 14.39 -12.50 -15.26
N LEU A 25 15.01 -11.53 -15.95
CA LEU A 25 14.37 -10.78 -17.03
C LEU A 25 13.81 -11.70 -18.14
N ALA A 26 14.56 -12.74 -18.53
CA ALA A 26 14.10 -13.70 -19.53
C ALA A 26 12.87 -14.51 -19.05
N ALA A 27 12.85 -14.91 -17.78
CA ALA A 27 11.73 -15.65 -17.20
C ALA A 27 10.46 -14.81 -17.15
N VAL A 28 10.57 -13.54 -16.75
CA VAL A 28 9.45 -12.59 -16.69
C VAL A 28 8.90 -12.29 -18.10
N ILE A 29 9.76 -12.16 -19.12
CA ILE A 29 9.30 -11.98 -20.51
C ILE A 29 8.50 -13.21 -20.98
N VAL A 30 9.01 -14.41 -20.73
CA VAL A 30 8.31 -15.65 -21.12
C VAL A 30 6.96 -15.75 -20.43
N GLU A 31 6.90 -15.45 -19.13
CA GLU A 31 5.66 -15.41 -18.36
C GLU A 31 4.64 -14.46 -18.98
N VAL A 32 5.00 -13.20 -19.20
CA VAL A 32 4.07 -12.18 -19.75
C VAL A 32 3.56 -12.59 -21.14
N VAL A 33 4.43 -13.12 -21.99
CA VAL A 33 4.06 -13.55 -23.35
C VAL A 33 3.10 -14.74 -23.29
N VAL A 34 3.41 -15.77 -22.51
CA VAL A 34 2.57 -16.96 -22.37
C VAL A 34 1.20 -16.58 -21.78
N THR A 35 1.18 -15.76 -20.73
CA THR A 35 -0.03 -15.28 -20.07
C THR A 35 -0.92 -14.46 -21.00
N SER A 36 -0.31 -13.60 -21.81
CA SER A 36 -1.05 -12.82 -22.81
C SER A 36 -1.66 -13.71 -23.90
N ILE A 37 -0.94 -14.74 -24.36
CA ILE A 37 -1.40 -15.64 -25.43
C ILE A 37 -2.58 -16.49 -24.95
N TYR A 38 -2.47 -17.19 -23.81
CA TYR A 38 -3.57 -18.06 -23.39
C TYR A 38 -4.81 -17.26 -22.96
N THR A 39 -4.62 -16.06 -22.39
CA THR A 39 -5.72 -15.17 -21.99
C THR A 39 -6.43 -14.59 -23.21
N SER A 40 -5.68 -14.17 -24.24
CA SER A 40 -6.27 -13.61 -25.46
C SER A 40 -7.01 -14.65 -26.30
N ILE A 41 -6.54 -15.90 -26.33
CA ILE A 41 -7.18 -16.99 -27.09
C ILE A 41 -8.40 -17.55 -26.34
N GLY A 42 -8.28 -17.72 -25.02
CA GLY A 42 -9.26 -18.41 -24.21
C GLY A 42 -10.40 -17.55 -23.66
N GLY A 43 -10.18 -16.23 -23.62
CA GLY A 43 -11.10 -15.29 -23.00
C GLY A 43 -11.40 -15.65 -21.53
N PHE A 44 -12.53 -15.14 -21.04
CA PHE A 44 -12.91 -15.22 -19.62
C PHE A 44 -12.98 -16.64 -19.05
N ARG A 45 -13.33 -17.62 -19.88
CA ARG A 45 -13.53 -19.01 -19.44
C ARG A 45 -12.22 -19.73 -19.16
N VAL A 46 -11.18 -19.47 -19.96
CA VAL A 46 -9.84 -20.04 -19.71
C VAL A 46 -9.19 -19.35 -18.53
N SER A 47 -9.33 -18.02 -18.40
CA SER A 47 -8.86 -17.29 -17.22
C SER A 47 -9.42 -17.87 -15.92
N PHE A 48 -10.73 -18.15 -15.84
CA PHE A 48 -11.28 -18.77 -14.64
C PHE A 48 -10.75 -20.17 -14.32
N ILE A 49 -10.46 -20.98 -15.35
CA ILE A 49 -9.90 -22.31 -15.16
C ILE A 49 -8.46 -22.19 -14.64
N THR A 50 -7.66 -21.31 -15.23
CA THR A 50 -6.28 -21.08 -14.78
C THR A 50 -6.23 -20.46 -13.39
N ASP A 51 -7.14 -19.54 -13.06
CA ASP A 51 -7.22 -18.87 -11.76
C ASP A 51 -7.57 -19.85 -10.65
N ASN A 52 -8.52 -20.77 -10.89
CA ASN A 52 -8.84 -21.82 -9.92
C ASN A 52 -7.66 -22.76 -9.68
N PHE A 53 -6.93 -23.11 -10.74
CA PHE A 53 -5.75 -23.96 -10.62
C PHE A 53 -4.64 -23.24 -9.84
N GLN A 54 -4.30 -22.01 -10.23
CA GLN A 54 -3.32 -21.17 -9.53
C GLN A 54 -3.70 -20.94 -8.07
N GLY A 55 -4.99 -20.66 -7.79
CA GLY A 55 -5.50 -20.50 -6.44
C GLY A 55 -5.28 -21.74 -5.57
N ALA A 56 -5.46 -22.93 -6.13
CA ALA A 56 -5.17 -24.18 -5.42
C ALA A 56 -3.67 -24.32 -5.07
N PHE A 57 -2.75 -24.00 -6.00
CA PHE A 57 -1.30 -24.03 -5.71
C PHE A 57 -0.91 -23.01 -4.66
N VAL A 58 -1.45 -21.80 -4.72
CA VAL A 58 -1.20 -20.76 -3.72
C VAL A 58 -1.68 -21.24 -2.35
N LEU A 59 -2.84 -21.89 -2.25
CA LEU A 59 -3.33 -22.42 -0.98
C LEU A 59 -2.42 -23.49 -0.40
N VAL A 60 -1.91 -24.41 -1.24
CA VAL A 60 -0.92 -25.40 -0.82
C VAL A 60 0.37 -24.71 -0.35
N LEU A 61 0.86 -23.73 -1.10
CA LEU A 61 2.07 -22.98 -0.75
C LEU A 61 1.90 -22.23 0.57
N VAL A 62 0.75 -21.61 0.82
CA VAL A 62 0.45 -20.94 2.09
C VAL A 62 0.49 -21.94 3.25
N VAL A 63 -0.10 -23.13 3.11
CA VAL A 63 -0.03 -24.18 4.14
C VAL A 63 1.41 -24.59 4.42
N VAL A 64 2.21 -24.80 3.38
CA VAL A 64 3.64 -25.13 3.51
C VAL A 64 4.41 -23.99 4.20
N CYS A 65 4.15 -22.73 3.84
CA CYS A 65 4.76 -21.57 4.47
C CYS A 65 4.38 -21.46 5.95
N ILE A 66 3.11 -21.71 6.31
CA ILE A 66 2.67 -21.70 7.72
C ILE A 66 3.39 -22.78 8.51
N ILE A 67 3.45 -24.00 7.98
CA ILE A 67 4.16 -25.12 8.63
C ILE A 67 5.66 -24.79 8.74
N GLY A 68 6.27 -24.29 7.68
CA GLY A 68 7.69 -23.92 7.65
C GLY A 68 8.04 -22.81 8.63
N MET A 69 7.20 -21.77 8.73
CA MET A 69 7.35 -20.71 9.72
C MET A 69 7.13 -21.25 11.15
N ALA A 70 6.18 -22.14 11.36
CA ALA A 70 5.92 -22.74 12.67
C ALA A 70 7.05 -23.66 13.16
N THR A 71 7.79 -24.31 12.25
CA THR A 71 8.84 -25.26 12.61
C THR A 71 10.25 -24.68 12.60
N ASN A 72 10.51 -23.59 11.86
CA ASN A 72 11.87 -23.03 11.70
C ASN A 72 12.08 -21.67 12.35
N ILE A 73 11.04 -21.00 12.87
CA ILE A 73 11.20 -19.69 13.52
C ILE A 73 11.44 -19.88 15.02
N ASP A 74 12.71 -19.79 15.42
CA ASP A 74 13.11 -19.54 16.80
C ASP A 74 13.15 -18.04 17.08
N ILE A 75 12.13 -17.52 17.78
CA ILE A 75 12.06 -16.10 18.13
C ILE A 75 12.93 -15.83 19.37
N ASP A 76 14.15 -15.35 19.16
CA ASP A 76 15.01 -14.86 20.24
C ASP A 76 14.56 -13.48 20.74
N THR A 77 13.66 -13.51 21.72
CA THR A 77 13.07 -12.31 22.35
C THR A 77 14.10 -11.43 23.09
N SER A 78 15.33 -11.91 23.32
CA SER A 78 16.39 -11.13 23.99
C SER A 78 17.00 -10.03 23.10
N LYS A 79 16.95 -10.19 21.77
CA LYS A 79 17.51 -9.23 20.79
C LYS A 79 16.56 -8.08 20.43
N ILE A 80 15.31 -8.15 20.89
CA ILE A 80 14.27 -7.14 20.60
C ILE A 80 14.57 -5.82 21.31
N GLY A 81 15.07 -5.87 22.55
CA GLY A 81 15.49 -4.69 23.32
C GLY A 81 16.63 -3.88 22.70
N PRO A 82 17.79 -4.48 22.40
CA PRO A 82 18.93 -3.77 21.83
C PRO A 82 18.73 -3.30 20.38
N SER A 83 17.76 -3.86 19.64
CA SER A 83 17.48 -3.47 18.24
C SER A 83 16.99 -2.02 18.06
N GLY A 84 16.50 -1.37 19.13
CA GLY A 84 16.00 0.00 19.04
C GLY A 84 14.67 0.18 18.29
N LEU A 85 14.11 -0.89 17.70
CA LEU A 85 12.85 -0.89 16.93
C LEU A 85 11.64 -0.45 17.77
N LEU A 86 11.74 -0.56 19.09
CA LEU A 86 10.74 -0.13 20.08
C LEU A 86 10.78 1.39 20.37
N LYS A 87 11.80 2.15 19.92
CA LYS A 87 11.88 3.59 20.18
C LYS A 87 10.99 4.42 19.24
N GLY A 88 10.51 5.55 19.76
CA GLY A 88 9.64 6.52 19.11
C GLY A 88 10.22 7.20 17.87
N ASN A 89 9.87 6.75 16.67
CA ASN A 89 9.97 7.46 15.40
C ASN A 89 8.63 7.35 14.63
N LYS A 90 8.31 8.34 13.78
CA LYS A 90 7.09 8.40 12.94
C LYS A 90 7.00 7.24 11.94
N LEU A 91 8.15 6.76 11.43
CA LEU A 91 8.21 5.52 10.61
C LEU A 91 8.03 4.25 11.45
N GLY A 92 8.42 4.29 12.73
CA GLY A 92 8.41 3.14 13.62
C GLY A 92 7.03 2.78 14.18
N PHE A 93 5.97 3.53 13.90
CA PHE A 93 4.61 3.17 14.36
C PHE A 93 4.16 1.83 13.77
N TRP A 94 4.32 1.64 12.45
CA TRP A 94 3.98 0.40 11.75
C TRP A 94 4.96 -0.74 12.05
N LEU A 95 6.25 -0.42 12.13
CA LEU A 95 7.29 -1.41 12.46
C LEU A 95 7.17 -1.91 13.92
N ARG A 96 6.67 -1.07 14.84
CA ARG A 96 6.38 -1.47 16.24
C ARG A 96 5.18 -2.39 16.38
N THR A 97 4.23 -2.38 15.44
CA THR A 97 3.16 -3.38 15.41
C THR A 97 3.74 -4.80 15.24
N PHE A 98 4.89 -4.93 14.57
CA PHE A 98 5.60 -6.20 14.37
C PHE A 98 6.71 -6.47 15.39
N ALA A 99 7.25 -5.44 16.05
CA ALA A 99 8.21 -5.57 17.14
C ALA A 99 7.48 -5.74 18.50
N SER A 100 6.87 -6.91 18.70
CA SER A 100 6.27 -7.25 19.99
C SER A 100 7.33 -7.44 21.09
N LYS A 101 7.10 -6.88 22.28
CA LYS A 101 8.02 -6.99 23.44
C LYS A 101 7.98 -8.39 24.09
N SER A 102 6.96 -9.21 23.78
CA SER A 102 6.70 -10.53 24.37
C SER A 102 6.03 -11.48 23.37
N ASN A 103 6.35 -12.77 23.40
CA ASN A 103 5.69 -13.78 22.54
C ASN A 103 4.16 -13.79 22.69
N LYS A 104 3.64 -13.46 23.88
CA LYS A 104 2.18 -13.39 24.12
C LYS A 104 1.52 -12.23 23.37
N ASP A 105 2.14 -11.05 23.38
CA ASP A 105 1.60 -9.88 22.71
C ASP A 105 1.66 -10.03 21.18
N LEU A 106 2.67 -10.75 20.67
CA LEU A 106 2.79 -11.07 19.24
C LEU A 106 1.67 -12.00 18.79
N TRP A 107 1.44 -13.07 19.54
CA TRP A 107 0.37 -14.02 19.27
C TRP A 107 -1.01 -13.36 19.33
N ILE A 108 -1.24 -12.47 20.29
CA ILE A 108 -2.49 -11.71 20.41
C ILE A 108 -2.65 -10.77 19.21
N GLY A 109 -1.61 -10.00 18.87
CA GLY A 109 -1.63 -9.07 17.73
C GLY A 109 -1.88 -9.78 16.39
N CYS A 110 -1.15 -10.86 16.12
CA CYS A 110 -1.35 -11.69 14.93
C CYS A 110 -2.74 -12.34 14.89
N SER A 111 -3.28 -12.78 16.04
CA SER A 111 -4.61 -13.40 16.11
C SER A 111 -5.72 -12.39 15.82
N ILE A 112 -5.62 -11.18 16.38
CA ILE A 112 -6.57 -10.09 16.11
C ILE A 112 -6.51 -9.70 14.63
N ALA A 113 -5.31 -9.50 14.08
CA ALA A 113 -5.13 -9.16 12.67
C ALA A 113 -5.70 -10.24 11.74
N SER A 114 -5.45 -11.52 12.06
CA SER A 114 -5.99 -12.66 11.31
C SER A 114 -7.51 -12.71 11.36
N PHE A 115 -8.11 -12.48 12.52
CA PHE A 115 -9.56 -12.45 12.68
C PHE A 115 -10.23 -11.30 11.92
N VAL A 116 -9.65 -10.11 12.00
CA VAL A 116 -10.13 -8.94 11.24
C VAL A 116 -10.05 -9.20 9.74
N THR A 117 -8.90 -9.70 9.27
CA THR A 117 -8.69 -10.03 7.86
C THR A 117 -9.68 -11.09 7.38
N PHE A 118 -9.86 -12.17 8.15
CA PHE A 118 -10.82 -13.23 7.85
C PHE A 118 -12.25 -12.69 7.76
N THR A 119 -12.65 -11.84 8.70
CA THR A 119 -13.99 -11.24 8.72
C THR A 119 -14.23 -10.40 7.46
N ILE A 120 -13.26 -9.55 7.08
CA ILE A 120 -13.34 -8.72 5.87
C ILE A 120 -13.46 -9.60 4.62
N CYS A 121 -12.60 -10.61 4.48
CA CYS A 121 -12.64 -11.53 3.34
C CYS A 121 -13.95 -12.31 3.27
N PHE A 122 -14.46 -12.79 4.41
CA PHE A 122 -15.72 -13.52 4.47
C PHE A 122 -16.90 -12.64 4.04
N PHE A 123 -16.98 -11.40 4.53
CA PHE A 123 -18.00 -10.46 4.08
C PHE A 123 -17.86 -10.10 2.60
N ALA A 124 -16.64 -9.88 2.10
CA ALA A 124 -16.41 -9.59 0.68
C ALA A 124 -16.93 -10.71 -0.24
N ILE A 125 -16.66 -11.97 0.11
CA ILE A 125 -17.14 -13.14 -0.65
C ILE A 125 -18.66 -13.28 -0.57
N LYS A 126 -19.27 -12.96 0.59
CA LYS A 126 -20.73 -13.06 0.77
C LYS A 126 -21.52 -11.91 0.14
N VAL A 127 -20.89 -10.74 0.00
CA VAL A 127 -21.51 -9.54 -0.57
C VAL A 127 -21.45 -9.54 -2.09
N ALA A 128 -20.47 -10.22 -2.68
CA ALA A 128 -20.34 -10.31 -4.12
C ALA A 128 -21.13 -11.49 -4.69
N ASP A 129 -22.27 -11.19 -5.31
CA ASP A 129 -23.08 -12.17 -6.04
C ASP A 129 -22.40 -12.60 -7.36
N ASP A 130 -21.44 -11.81 -7.85
CA ASP A 130 -20.67 -12.07 -9.07
C ASP A 130 -19.19 -11.69 -8.91
N ILE A 131 -18.31 -12.57 -9.40
CA ILE A 131 -16.84 -12.35 -9.41
C ILE A 131 -16.50 -11.07 -10.19
N LEU A 132 -17.24 -10.77 -11.26
CA LEU A 132 -17.02 -9.55 -12.06
C LEU A 132 -17.21 -8.28 -11.23
N GLN A 133 -18.13 -8.28 -10.28
CA GLN A 133 -18.39 -7.14 -9.42
C GLN A 133 -17.22 -6.88 -8.46
N ILE A 134 -16.58 -7.94 -7.94
CA ILE A 134 -15.38 -7.82 -7.09
C ILE A 134 -14.27 -7.11 -7.85
N TYR A 135 -14.02 -7.52 -9.11
CA TYR A 135 -13.01 -6.87 -9.95
C TYR A 135 -13.32 -5.40 -10.21
N LEU A 136 -14.59 -5.06 -10.49
CA LEU A 136 -15.01 -3.68 -10.73
C LEU A 136 -14.89 -2.80 -9.47
N ILE A 137 -15.21 -3.33 -8.29
CA ILE A 137 -15.01 -2.62 -7.02
C ILE A 137 -13.52 -2.37 -6.80
N ALA A 138 -12.68 -3.40 -6.98
CA ALA A 138 -11.23 -3.27 -6.82
C ALA A 138 -10.65 -2.24 -7.80
N ASP A 139 -11.10 -2.26 -9.05
CA ASP A 139 -10.66 -1.29 -10.07
C ASP A 139 -11.11 0.14 -9.76
N LEU A 140 -12.33 0.33 -9.24
CA LEU A 140 -12.81 1.65 -8.83
C LEU A 140 -11.98 2.22 -7.66
N VAL A 141 -11.70 1.40 -6.64
CA VAL A 141 -10.87 1.79 -5.49
C VAL A 141 -9.44 2.10 -5.92
N SER A 142 -8.88 1.27 -6.80
CA SER A 142 -7.59 1.48 -7.43
C SER A 142 -7.53 2.80 -8.21
N ALA A 143 -8.54 3.08 -9.04
CA ALA A 143 -8.64 4.32 -9.81
C ALA A 143 -8.73 5.57 -8.92
N ALA A 144 -9.31 5.44 -7.72
CA ALA A 144 -9.42 6.52 -6.75
C ALA A 144 -8.07 6.81 -6.03
N ILE A 145 -7.37 5.77 -5.59
CA ILE A 145 -6.21 5.91 -4.69
C ILE A 145 -4.90 6.11 -5.47
N ILE A 146 -4.68 5.37 -6.55
CA ILE A 146 -3.37 5.29 -7.21
C ILE A 146 -2.90 6.63 -7.79
N PRO A 147 -3.75 7.44 -8.46
CA PRO A 147 -3.30 8.73 -8.99
C PRO A 147 -2.77 9.66 -7.90
N ALA A 148 -3.43 9.70 -6.73
CA ALA A 148 -2.96 10.48 -5.59
C ALA A 148 -1.61 9.97 -5.06
N VAL A 149 -1.42 8.64 -4.99
CA VAL A 149 -0.15 8.03 -4.57
C VAL A 149 0.96 8.35 -5.56
N PHE A 150 0.70 8.30 -6.87
CA PHE A 150 1.67 8.64 -7.91
C PHE A 150 2.14 10.09 -7.81
N LEU A 151 1.22 11.02 -7.54
CA LEU A 151 1.58 12.40 -7.29
C LEU A 151 2.47 12.53 -6.05
N GLY A 152 2.13 11.82 -4.97
CA GLY A 152 2.89 11.82 -3.73
C GLY A 152 4.29 11.23 -3.80
N LEU A 153 4.49 10.21 -4.62
CA LEU A 153 5.79 9.54 -4.82
C LEU A 153 6.69 10.29 -5.83
N SER A 154 6.18 11.33 -6.49
CA SER A 154 6.96 12.09 -7.46
C SER A 154 7.87 13.11 -6.77
N ASP A 155 9.06 12.67 -6.38
CA ASP A 155 10.09 13.50 -5.73
C ASP A 155 10.68 14.58 -6.66
N THR A 156 10.43 14.49 -7.97
CA THR A 156 10.94 15.42 -8.98
C THR A 156 9.97 16.57 -9.26
N LEU A 157 8.67 16.30 -9.37
CA LEU A 157 7.66 17.27 -9.80
C LEU A 157 6.79 17.79 -8.63
N PHE A 158 6.57 16.99 -7.59
CA PHE A 158 5.62 17.32 -6.53
C PHE A 158 6.22 17.18 -5.11
N TYR A 159 7.43 17.72 -4.92
CA TYR A 159 8.18 17.71 -3.66
C TYR A 159 7.44 18.35 -2.46
N PHE A 160 6.37 19.11 -2.70
CA PHE A 160 5.55 19.73 -1.66
C PHE A 160 4.37 18.86 -1.21
N LEU A 161 4.05 17.77 -1.91
CA LEU A 161 2.98 16.87 -1.50
C LEU A 161 3.46 15.99 -0.34
N ARG A 162 2.73 16.02 0.77
CA ARG A 162 2.99 15.13 1.91
C ARG A 162 2.08 13.92 1.86
N GLY A 163 2.47 12.85 2.54
CA GLY A 163 1.63 11.64 2.67
C GLY A 163 0.22 11.94 3.18
N PHE A 164 0.03 12.97 4.01
CA PHE A 164 -1.29 13.43 4.44
C PHE A 164 -2.16 13.93 3.28
N ASP A 165 -1.60 14.77 2.40
CA ASP A 165 -2.30 15.35 1.24
C ASP A 165 -2.70 14.25 0.24
N VAL A 166 -1.84 13.24 0.10
CA VAL A 166 -2.07 12.03 -0.72
C VAL A 166 -3.19 11.16 -0.15
N MET A 167 -3.18 10.91 1.17
CA MET A 167 -4.24 10.15 1.85
C MET A 167 -5.60 10.86 1.75
N CYS A 168 -5.62 12.18 1.94
CA CYS A 168 -6.83 12.99 1.74
C CYS A 168 -7.34 12.91 0.30
N GLY A 169 -6.44 12.87 -0.70
CA GLY A 169 -6.81 12.65 -2.09
C GLY A 169 -7.45 11.29 -2.35
N GLY A 170 -6.79 10.19 -1.94
CA GLY A 170 -7.28 8.84 -2.19
C GLY A 170 -8.60 8.53 -1.49
N LEU A 171 -8.74 8.92 -0.21
CA LEU A 171 -10.01 8.76 0.53
C LEU A 171 -11.08 9.77 0.08
N GLY A 172 -10.66 11.00 -0.25
CA GLY A 172 -11.53 12.04 -0.76
C GLY A 172 -12.11 11.71 -2.14
N ALA A 173 -11.38 11.00 -2.98
CA ALA A 173 -11.87 10.49 -4.26
C ALA A 173 -13.06 9.54 -4.09
N LEU A 174 -12.96 8.58 -3.15
CA LEU A 174 -14.05 7.66 -2.83
C LEU A 174 -15.27 8.41 -2.31
N LEU A 175 -15.06 9.42 -1.45
CA LEU A 175 -16.14 10.31 -1.01
C LEU A 175 -16.73 11.12 -2.18
N GLY A 176 -15.90 11.57 -3.12
CA GLY A 176 -16.33 12.27 -4.34
C GLY A 176 -17.23 11.39 -5.21
N VAL A 177 -16.89 10.11 -5.38
CA VAL A 177 -17.75 9.14 -6.08
C VAL A 177 -19.07 8.93 -5.33
N PHE A 178 -19.05 8.85 -4.01
CA PHE A 178 -20.26 8.74 -3.19
C PHE A 178 -21.17 9.97 -3.32
N ILE A 179 -20.60 11.17 -3.27
CA ILE A 179 -21.33 12.44 -3.45
C ILE A 179 -21.93 12.49 -4.84
N PHE A 180 -21.16 12.15 -5.87
CA PHE A 180 -21.65 12.07 -7.24
C PHE A 180 -22.81 11.08 -7.38
N GLY A 181 -22.67 9.87 -6.85
CA GLY A 181 -23.75 8.88 -6.87
C GLY A 181 -25.00 9.38 -6.12
N THR A 182 -24.82 10.06 -5.00
CA THR A 182 -25.92 10.65 -4.24
C THR A 182 -26.65 11.74 -5.02
N VAL A 183 -25.91 12.58 -5.76
CA VAL A 183 -26.49 13.64 -6.61
C VAL A 183 -27.15 13.04 -7.86
N TYR A 184 -26.54 12.05 -8.49
CA TYR A 184 -27.02 11.44 -9.72
C TYR A 184 -28.29 10.61 -9.51
N TYR A 185 -28.35 9.82 -8.43
CA TYR A 185 -29.51 8.98 -8.10
C TYR A 185 -30.50 9.63 -7.12
N GLY A 186 -30.19 10.81 -6.57
CA GLY A 186 -31.03 11.53 -5.61
C GLY A 186 -31.14 10.88 -4.23
N SER A 187 -30.35 9.85 -3.92
CA SER A 187 -30.39 9.13 -2.64
C SER A 187 -29.01 8.66 -2.20
N ALA A 188 -28.70 8.85 -0.91
CA ALA A 188 -27.45 8.40 -0.31
C ALA A 188 -27.31 6.86 -0.35
N LYS A 189 -28.44 6.12 -0.31
CA LYS A 189 -28.43 4.66 -0.39
C LYS A 189 -27.99 4.18 -1.77
N GLU A 190 -28.44 4.85 -2.83
CA GLU A 190 -28.06 4.54 -4.20
C GLU A 190 -26.63 5.01 -4.51
N GLY A 191 -26.18 6.13 -3.94
CA GLY A 191 -24.78 6.55 -3.99
C GLY A 191 -23.82 5.53 -3.34
N GLY A 192 -24.22 4.92 -2.23
CA GLY A 192 -23.46 3.82 -1.61
C GLY A 192 -23.42 2.55 -2.46
N LYS A 193 -24.53 2.22 -3.13
CA LYS A 193 -24.58 1.10 -4.09
C LYS A 193 -23.71 1.35 -5.32
N LEU A 194 -23.56 2.60 -5.75
CA LEU A 194 -22.68 2.96 -6.86
C LEU A 194 -21.20 2.68 -6.54
N LEU A 195 -20.76 2.94 -5.31
CA LEU A 195 -19.39 2.58 -4.87
C LEU A 195 -19.12 1.07 -4.96
N LEU A 196 -20.16 0.26 -4.76
CA LEU A 196 -20.08 -1.19 -4.88
C LEU A 196 -20.39 -1.68 -6.30
N VAL A 197 -20.61 -0.75 -7.25
CA VAL A 197 -21.02 -1.03 -8.64
C VAL A 197 -22.16 -2.06 -8.67
N TRP A 198 -23.11 -1.93 -7.73
CA TRP A 198 -24.14 -2.95 -7.46
C TRP A 198 -25.06 -3.23 -8.64
N ASN A 199 -25.28 -2.22 -9.49
CA ASN A 199 -26.12 -2.32 -10.68
C ASN A 199 -25.35 -2.82 -11.92
N GLY A 200 -24.05 -3.15 -11.78
CA GLY A 200 -23.17 -3.49 -12.90
C GLY A 200 -22.88 -2.31 -13.84
N ILE A 201 -22.12 -2.57 -14.91
CA ILE A 201 -21.73 -1.55 -15.91
C ILE A 201 -22.49 -1.66 -17.25
N TYR A 202 -23.33 -2.69 -17.41
CA TYR A 202 -23.94 -3.04 -18.71
C TYR A 202 -25.36 -2.50 -18.92
N ASN A 203 -25.88 -1.69 -17.99
CA ASN A 203 -27.19 -1.08 -18.16
C ASN A 203 -27.08 0.19 -19.00
N SER A 204 -27.54 0.14 -20.26
CA SER A 204 -27.48 1.27 -21.20
C SER A 204 -28.29 2.50 -20.76
N ALA A 205 -29.20 2.35 -19.79
CA ALA A 205 -29.97 3.45 -19.22
C ALA A 205 -29.24 4.16 -18.06
N ASP A 206 -28.21 3.55 -17.46
CA ASP A 206 -27.56 4.06 -16.25
C ASP A 206 -26.06 4.33 -16.47
N TRP A 207 -25.73 5.61 -16.57
CA TRP A 207 -24.37 6.11 -16.76
C TRP A 207 -23.64 6.43 -15.45
N GLY A 208 -24.24 6.15 -14.29
CA GLY A 208 -23.63 6.37 -12.98
C GLY A 208 -22.28 5.66 -12.80
N PRO A 209 -22.12 4.37 -13.15
CA PRO A 209 -20.84 3.67 -13.04
C PRO A 209 -19.74 4.33 -13.89
N PHE A 210 -20.07 4.76 -15.10
CA PHE A 210 -19.12 5.51 -15.94
C PHE A 210 -18.68 6.81 -15.26
N GLY A 211 -19.62 7.58 -14.72
CA GLY A 211 -19.32 8.80 -13.97
C GLY A 211 -18.45 8.54 -12.74
N ALA A 212 -18.67 7.42 -12.02
CA ALA A 212 -17.83 7.01 -10.91
C ALA A 212 -16.37 6.75 -11.33
N PHE A 213 -16.16 6.04 -12.45
CA PHE A 213 -14.82 5.75 -12.99
C PHE A 213 -14.10 6.99 -13.53
N VAL A 214 -14.82 8.04 -13.92
CA VAL A 214 -14.24 9.34 -14.27
C VAL A 214 -13.90 10.13 -13.00
N ILE A 215 -14.82 10.21 -12.05
CA ILE A 215 -14.63 11.04 -10.85
C ILE A 215 -13.58 10.46 -9.91
N ALA A 216 -13.43 9.14 -9.83
CA ALA A 216 -12.42 8.51 -8.99
C ALA A 216 -10.99 9.07 -9.22
N PRO A 217 -10.40 8.99 -10.42
CA PRO A 217 -9.05 9.50 -10.66
C PRO A 217 -8.96 11.03 -10.62
N PHE A 218 -9.90 11.74 -11.25
CA PHE A 218 -9.83 13.21 -11.34
C PHE A 218 -10.16 13.88 -10.01
N GLY A 219 -11.14 13.36 -9.28
CA GLY A 219 -11.49 13.81 -7.93
C GLY A 219 -10.35 13.61 -6.96
N GLY A 220 -9.64 12.48 -7.02
CA GLY A 220 -8.46 12.23 -6.20
C GLY A 220 -7.35 13.25 -6.43
N ILE A 221 -7.00 13.50 -7.69
CA ILE A 221 -5.99 14.51 -8.06
C ILE A 221 -6.39 15.91 -7.56
N LEU A 222 -7.63 16.33 -7.80
CA LEU A 222 -8.12 17.65 -7.40
C LEU A 222 -8.12 17.81 -5.87
N ILE A 223 -8.56 16.79 -5.14
CA ILE A 223 -8.59 16.82 -3.67
C ILE A 223 -7.17 16.78 -3.10
N THR A 224 -6.24 16.04 -3.70
CA THR A 224 -4.82 16.07 -3.33
C THR A 224 -4.25 17.48 -3.45
N PHE A 225 -4.48 18.17 -4.57
CA PHE A 225 -4.02 19.55 -4.74
C PHE A 225 -4.73 20.53 -3.81
N ALA A 226 -6.02 20.36 -3.57
CA ALA A 226 -6.78 21.19 -2.63
C ALA A 226 -6.27 21.02 -1.19
N ALA A 227 -6.01 19.78 -0.76
CA ALA A 227 -5.45 19.48 0.57
C ALA A 227 -4.06 20.09 0.72
N ALA A 228 -3.20 19.94 -0.28
CA ALA A 228 -1.88 20.55 -0.31
C ALA A 228 -1.96 22.09 -0.26
N ALA A 229 -2.86 22.71 -1.03
CA ALA A 229 -3.08 24.15 -1.03
C ALA A 229 -3.52 24.64 0.35
N ILE A 230 -4.52 24.01 0.97
CA ILE A 230 -5.01 24.35 2.31
C ILE A 230 -3.86 24.25 3.34
N ARG A 231 -3.08 23.16 3.30
CA ARG A 231 -1.94 22.95 4.19
C ARG A 231 -0.86 24.01 4.02
N ILE A 232 -0.51 24.33 2.77
CA ILE A 232 0.49 25.36 2.43
C ILE A 232 0.01 26.74 2.87
N THR A 233 -1.25 27.09 2.61
CA THR A 233 -1.86 28.34 3.05
C THR A 233 -1.87 28.45 4.58
N PHE A 234 -2.23 27.38 5.29
CA PHE A 234 -2.20 27.36 6.75
C PHE A 234 -0.77 27.53 7.30
N ALA A 235 0.21 26.85 6.72
CA ALA A 235 1.62 27.02 7.07
C ALA A 235 2.10 28.46 6.80
N TYR A 236 1.68 29.06 5.70
CA TYR A 236 1.98 30.45 5.37
C TYR A 236 1.37 31.44 6.38
N LEU A 237 0.10 31.26 6.76
CA LEU A 237 -0.56 32.10 7.77
C LEU A 237 0.08 31.97 9.16
N LEU A 238 0.49 30.76 9.55
CA LEU A 238 1.22 30.53 10.79
C LEU A 238 2.62 31.18 10.75
N CYS A 239 3.37 31.04 9.66
CA CYS A 239 4.67 31.71 9.51
C CYS A 239 4.55 33.23 9.58
N LYS A 240 3.50 33.80 8.96
CA LYS A 240 3.18 35.23 9.03
C LYS A 240 2.84 35.70 10.45
N SER A 241 2.21 34.85 11.26
CA SER A 241 1.87 35.17 12.66
C SER A 241 3.01 34.91 13.65
N THR A 242 3.98 34.05 13.32
CA THR A 242 4.98 33.54 14.28
C THR A 242 6.43 33.96 13.95
N ASN A 243 6.64 34.79 12.91
CA ASN A 243 7.98 35.22 12.43
C ASN A 243 8.96 34.05 12.20
N ARG A 244 8.47 32.89 11.75
CA ARG A 244 9.31 31.73 11.40
C ARG A 244 9.55 31.69 9.89
N PRO A 245 10.75 31.27 9.42
CA PRO A 245 11.01 31.10 8.00
C PRO A 245 10.05 30.06 7.39
N PHE A 246 9.55 30.34 6.18
CA PHE A 246 8.60 29.47 5.48
C PHE A 246 9.34 28.32 4.82
N THR A 247 9.34 27.16 5.47
CA THR A 247 10.05 25.95 5.01
C THR A 247 9.13 24.90 4.37
N ALA A 248 7.87 25.25 4.11
CA ALA A 248 6.86 24.28 3.65
C ALA A 248 7.01 23.88 2.16
N LEU A 249 7.80 24.62 1.40
CA LEU A 249 8.18 24.34 0.01
C LEU A 249 9.68 24.00 -0.12
N ASP A 250 10.40 23.81 0.99
CA ASP A 250 11.80 23.41 0.88
C ASP A 250 11.87 21.94 0.46
N ARG A 251 12.77 21.65 -0.48
CA ARG A 251 13.02 20.28 -0.94
C ARG A 251 13.59 19.49 0.25
N PRO A 252 13.05 18.31 0.58
CA PRO A 252 13.65 17.46 1.61
C PRO A 252 15.09 17.13 1.19
N GLU A 253 16.05 17.38 2.09
CA GLU A 253 17.45 17.04 1.88
C GLU A 253 17.57 15.51 1.82
N TYR A 254 18.03 14.98 0.69
CA TYR A 254 18.27 13.54 0.52
C TYR A 254 19.49 13.17 1.35
N ILE A 255 19.28 12.56 2.51
CA ILE A 255 20.38 12.00 3.30
C ILE A 255 20.71 10.66 2.65
N GLU A 256 21.91 10.55 2.06
CA GLU A 256 22.44 9.30 1.50
C GLU A 256 22.28 8.15 2.51
N PRO A 257 21.95 6.92 2.07
CA PRO A 257 21.74 5.78 2.95
C PRO A 257 22.92 5.54 3.91
N GLU A 258 24.16 5.80 3.47
CA GLU A 258 25.38 5.70 4.29
C GLU A 258 25.44 6.75 5.40
N GLN A 259 25.02 7.99 5.12
CA GLN A 259 24.94 9.05 6.14
C GLN A 259 23.81 8.79 7.13
N GLN A 260 22.67 8.24 6.69
CA GLN A 260 21.62 7.79 7.62
C GLN A 260 22.13 6.66 8.52
N LEU A 261 22.88 5.70 7.98
CA LEU A 261 23.48 4.61 8.78
C LEU A 261 24.50 5.14 9.79
N ASN A 262 25.33 6.10 9.40
CA ASN A 262 26.34 6.71 10.26
C ASN A 262 25.72 7.58 11.36
N VAL A 263 24.69 8.37 11.06
CA VAL A 263 23.93 9.13 12.07
C VAL A 263 23.15 8.20 13.00
N PHE A 264 22.61 7.11 12.48
CA PHE A 264 21.94 6.08 13.27
C PHE A 264 22.93 5.37 14.21
N ASN A 265 24.13 5.02 13.72
CA ASN A 265 25.21 4.42 14.50
C ASN A 265 25.80 5.38 15.55
N GLU A 266 26.00 6.67 15.23
CA GLU A 266 26.46 7.66 16.21
C GLU A 266 25.44 7.88 17.34
N SER A 267 24.14 7.86 17.02
CA SER A 267 23.07 7.97 18.01
C SER A 267 22.86 6.69 18.84
N TYR A 268 23.45 5.56 18.43
CA TYR A 268 23.33 4.23 19.05
C TYR A 268 24.68 3.59 19.37
N GLY A 269 25.74 4.40 19.53
CA GLY A 269 27.04 3.88 19.97
C GLY A 269 26.85 3.05 21.23
N SER A 270 27.19 1.76 21.13
CA SER A 270 27.17 0.86 22.27
C SER A 270 28.13 1.42 23.34
N VAL A 271 27.80 1.28 24.62
CA VAL A 271 28.68 1.71 25.73
C VAL A 271 30.04 0.99 25.65
N ASP A 272 30.11 -0.15 24.93
CA ASP A 272 31.31 -0.94 24.69
C ASP A 272 32.27 -0.30 23.67
N ASP A 273 31.78 0.47 22.70
CA ASP A 273 32.63 1.19 21.74
C ASP A 273 33.28 2.44 22.36
N ILE A 274 32.61 3.07 23.33
CA ILE A 274 33.19 4.17 24.14
C ILE A 274 34.27 3.60 25.09
N ALA A 275 34.06 2.40 25.63
CA ALA A 275 35.04 1.74 26.51
C ALA A 275 36.32 1.31 25.75
N LYS A 276 36.21 0.89 24.48
CA LYS A 276 37.38 0.57 23.63
C LYS A 276 38.12 1.79 23.11
N LYS A 277 37.45 2.93 22.97
CA LYS A 277 38.09 4.17 22.52
C LYS A 277 38.90 4.85 23.65
N ASN A 278 38.46 4.72 24.90
CA ASN A 278 39.17 5.24 26.09
C ASN A 278 40.28 4.33 26.64
N THR A 279 40.45 3.12 26.09
CA THR A 279 41.51 2.17 26.50
C THR A 279 42.66 2.06 25.50
N ASN A 280 42.57 2.76 24.37
CA ASN A 280 43.59 2.81 23.32
C ASN A 280 44.14 4.24 23.09
N ASP A 281 44.25 5.04 24.15
CA ASP A 281 45.17 6.17 24.19
C ASP A 281 46.42 5.73 24.99
N PRO A 282 47.59 5.57 24.36
CA PRO A 282 48.87 5.53 25.07
C PRO A 282 49.30 6.91 25.59
#